data_AF-A0A956QZG1-F1
#
_entry.id   AF-A0A956QZG1-F1
#
_cell.length_a   1.000
_cell.length_b   1.000
_cell.length_c   1.000
_cell.angle_alpha   90.00
_cell.angle_beta   90.00
_cell.angle_gamma   90.00
#
_symmetry.space_group_name_H-M   'P 1'
#
loop_
_entity.id
_entity.type
_entity.pdbx_description
1 polymer ?
#
loop_
_entity_poly.entity_id
_entity_poly.type
_entity_poly.pdbx_seq_one_letter_code
_entity_poly.pdbx_strand_id
1 'polypeptide(L)'
;MQSISEPLNLLHEDGSWFARAHELELWLLRCDANLRKPALTLVPKFEFHHDNRSAWPVLLDGHTRADDGWQLRANNLAVDWGRRVEAFAKEGVEQGPAWAQQGLSGLAGFATTVTLILRAMVAPLEGLVIVLAPGVIEDVAALQDELMALLSEPALERCRWVLLLDHQLPLPRALIDNLGPERCLITDCVVDDETQRRDITAMLGAGNPAHFGTAWPTGVQPPPRVDDPPPLAREHRDAALKAAGVNPALIEGGPKIRAAVLGAAMAMKEGRGTEAIGLQRQAAELCAAMGLTELQVISQTSLAAYLSGLGQRPAAKQLLGETVNLARAQGLHRSESQTLLALGLLHNLDGDPEASAQAYVESARAAEAGGEPQLAIESWRMAGQLAAGIRQDQAAVDAFAQALRVAGACEPDEVRRSSAPEAARQLAAVYERHLMHDQAGSLYAMADAMEAEDAKAEAESSETGELASDAGE
;
A
#
# COMPACT_ATOMS: atom_id res chain seq x y z
N MET A 1 -7.71 5.00 -18.21
CA MET A 1 -7.18 3.87 -17.41
C MET A 1 -7.89 2.59 -17.82
N GLN A 2 -7.93 2.33 -19.13
CA GLN A 2 -8.44 1.08 -19.68
C GLN A 2 -7.61 -0.12 -19.19
N SER A 3 -6.31 0.08 -18.98
CA SER A 3 -5.35 -0.93 -18.48
C SER A 3 -5.69 -1.54 -17.12
N ILE A 4 -6.53 -0.87 -16.32
CA ILE A 4 -7.00 -1.38 -15.02
C ILE A 4 -8.49 -1.75 -15.09
N SER A 5 -9.31 -0.95 -15.76
CA SER A 5 -10.76 -1.19 -15.78
C SER A 5 -11.14 -2.43 -16.58
N GLU A 6 -10.46 -2.72 -17.68
CA GLU A 6 -10.81 -3.84 -18.55
C GLU A 6 -10.56 -5.22 -17.89
N PRO A 7 -9.38 -5.49 -17.28
CA PRO A 7 -9.17 -6.72 -16.52
C PRO A 7 -10.14 -6.90 -15.33
N LEU A 8 -10.50 -5.79 -14.65
CA LEU A 8 -11.45 -5.85 -13.53
C LEU A 8 -12.90 -6.06 -13.99
N ASN A 9 -13.28 -5.52 -15.14
CA ASN A 9 -14.59 -5.79 -15.74
C ASN A 9 -14.69 -7.24 -16.19
N LEU A 10 -13.64 -7.78 -16.84
CA LEU A 10 -13.59 -9.20 -17.20
C LEU A 10 -13.69 -10.08 -15.95
N LEU A 11 -12.92 -9.76 -14.90
CA LEU A 11 -13.02 -10.44 -13.60
C LEU A 11 -14.45 -10.37 -13.03
N HIS A 12 -15.14 -9.24 -13.21
CA HIS A 12 -16.51 -9.07 -12.75
C HIS A 12 -17.51 -9.94 -13.52
N GLU A 13 -17.38 -9.95 -14.85
CA GLU A 13 -18.22 -10.73 -15.77
C GLU A 13 -18.03 -12.23 -15.54
N ASP A 14 -16.79 -12.69 -15.48
CA ASP A 14 -16.43 -14.09 -15.24
C ASP A 14 -16.85 -14.56 -13.85
N GLY A 15 -16.67 -13.74 -12.81
CA GLY A 15 -17.14 -14.09 -11.48
C GLY A 15 -18.68 -14.16 -11.38
N SER A 16 -19.38 -13.27 -12.08
CA SER A 16 -20.84 -13.34 -12.19
C SER A 16 -21.32 -14.56 -12.98
N TRP A 17 -20.56 -14.98 -14.00
CA TRP A 17 -20.80 -16.23 -14.71
C TRP A 17 -20.56 -17.44 -13.80
N PHE A 18 -19.43 -17.49 -13.10
CA PHE A 18 -19.10 -18.58 -12.17
C PHE A 18 -20.14 -18.71 -11.05
N ALA A 19 -20.63 -17.61 -10.49
CA ALA A 19 -21.70 -17.64 -9.49
C ALA A 19 -23.01 -18.28 -9.99
N ARG A 20 -23.28 -18.27 -11.30
CA ARG A 20 -24.50 -18.81 -11.94
C ARG A 20 -24.32 -20.21 -12.51
N ALA A 21 -23.18 -20.47 -13.12
CA ALA A 21 -22.86 -21.74 -13.79
C ALA A 21 -22.36 -22.75 -12.75
N HIS A 22 -23.28 -23.51 -12.16
CA HIS A 22 -23.00 -24.46 -11.08
C HIS A 22 -22.23 -25.70 -11.57
N GLU A 23 -22.19 -25.92 -12.88
CA GLU A 23 -21.37 -26.93 -13.55
C GLU A 23 -19.86 -26.63 -13.51
N LEU A 24 -19.46 -25.38 -13.28
CA LEU A 24 -18.06 -25.00 -13.17
C LEU A 24 -17.51 -25.35 -11.79
N GLU A 25 -16.61 -26.32 -11.72
CA GLU A 25 -16.01 -26.75 -10.45
C GLU A 25 -14.80 -25.92 -10.04
N LEU A 26 -14.07 -25.35 -11.00
CA LEU A 26 -12.87 -24.55 -10.76
C LEU A 26 -12.92 -23.22 -11.52
N TRP A 27 -12.65 -22.13 -10.81
CA TRP A 27 -12.29 -20.85 -11.40
C TRP A 27 -10.81 -20.55 -11.12
N LEU A 28 -9.99 -20.60 -12.16
CA LEU A 28 -8.58 -20.29 -12.10
C LEU A 28 -8.35 -18.82 -12.47
N LEU A 29 -8.04 -18.01 -11.46
CA LEU A 29 -7.80 -16.59 -11.63
C LEU A 29 -6.29 -16.30 -11.58
N ARG A 30 -5.76 -15.69 -12.63
CA ARG A 30 -4.36 -15.24 -12.68
C ARG A 30 -4.29 -13.73 -12.52
N CYS A 31 -3.56 -13.28 -11.52
CA CYS A 31 -3.40 -11.85 -11.24
C CYS A 31 -1.94 -11.46 -11.24
N ASP A 32 -1.64 -10.27 -11.76
CA ASP A 32 -0.36 -9.64 -11.42
C ASP A 32 -0.39 -9.00 -10.02
N ALA A 33 0.77 -8.54 -9.56
CA ALA A 33 0.90 -7.90 -8.25
C ALA A 33 0.05 -6.62 -8.09
N ASN A 34 -0.23 -5.91 -9.19
CA ASN A 34 -1.01 -4.66 -9.15
C ASN A 34 -2.51 -4.92 -8.95
N LEU A 35 -3.02 -6.02 -9.51
CA LEU A 35 -4.45 -6.36 -9.52
C LEU A 35 -4.84 -7.41 -8.48
N ARG A 36 -3.88 -8.07 -7.82
CA ARG A 36 -4.15 -9.07 -6.77
C ARG A 36 -5.04 -8.53 -5.63
N LYS A 37 -4.72 -7.36 -5.07
CA LYS A 37 -5.49 -6.77 -3.96
C LYS A 37 -6.92 -6.38 -4.41
N PRO A 38 -7.11 -5.68 -5.55
CA PRO A 38 -8.44 -5.48 -6.13
C PRO A 38 -9.21 -6.79 -6.35
N ALA A 39 -8.56 -7.83 -6.88
CA ALA A 39 -9.17 -9.13 -7.12
C ALA A 39 -9.64 -9.80 -5.81
N LEU A 40 -8.80 -9.83 -4.78
CA LEU A 40 -9.16 -10.31 -3.45
C LEU A 40 -10.27 -9.51 -2.78
N THR A 41 -10.47 -8.26 -3.19
CA THR A 41 -11.59 -7.42 -2.72
C THR A 41 -12.88 -7.73 -3.48
N LEU A 42 -12.80 -8.11 -4.76
CA LEU A 42 -13.94 -8.33 -5.63
C LEU A 42 -14.48 -9.76 -5.55
N VAL A 43 -13.61 -10.77 -5.61
CA VAL A 43 -13.99 -12.19 -5.66
C VAL A 43 -14.93 -12.60 -4.50
N PRO A 44 -14.68 -12.22 -3.23
CA PRO A 44 -15.56 -12.63 -2.13
C PRO A 44 -16.96 -12.00 -2.21
N LYS A 45 -17.13 -10.89 -2.96
CA LYS A 45 -18.44 -10.23 -3.09
C LYS A 45 -19.44 -11.04 -3.91
N PHE A 46 -18.98 -12.02 -4.68
CA PHE A 46 -19.86 -12.94 -5.40
C PHE A 46 -20.64 -13.88 -4.49
N GLU A 47 -20.28 -13.96 -3.20
CA GLU A 47 -21.12 -14.59 -2.18
C GLU A 47 -22.54 -13.99 -2.16
N PHE A 48 -22.65 -12.67 -2.36
CA PHE A 48 -23.91 -11.95 -2.33
C PHE A 48 -24.58 -11.85 -3.71
N HIS A 49 -24.10 -12.60 -4.71
CA HIS A 49 -24.76 -12.67 -6.01
C HIS A 49 -26.15 -13.30 -5.84
N HIS A 50 -27.18 -12.73 -6.47
CA HIS A 50 -28.58 -13.15 -6.30
C HIS A 50 -28.86 -14.62 -6.64
N ASP A 51 -28.08 -15.20 -7.57
CA ASP A 51 -28.16 -16.61 -7.95
C ASP A 51 -27.23 -17.54 -7.13
N ASN A 52 -26.36 -16.99 -6.29
CA ASN A 52 -25.45 -17.80 -5.49
C ASN A 52 -26.16 -18.37 -4.26
N ARG A 53 -25.90 -19.63 -3.96
CA ARG A 53 -26.40 -20.36 -2.78
C ARG A 53 -25.28 -20.98 -1.95
N SER A 54 -24.04 -20.59 -2.18
CA SER A 54 -22.87 -21.15 -1.49
C SER A 54 -22.18 -20.09 -0.64
N ALA A 55 -21.57 -20.48 0.48
CA ALA A 55 -20.69 -19.58 1.23
C ALA A 55 -19.30 -19.48 0.57
N TRP A 56 -18.64 -18.33 0.64
CA TRP A 56 -17.35 -18.07 -0.02
C TRP A 56 -16.21 -17.79 0.98
N PRO A 57 -15.73 -18.80 1.73
CA PRO A 57 -14.57 -18.61 2.61
C PRO A 57 -13.31 -18.31 1.79
N VAL A 58 -12.51 -17.35 2.26
CA VAL A 58 -11.26 -16.93 1.63
C VAL A 58 -10.07 -17.37 2.47
N LEU A 59 -9.18 -18.15 1.85
CA LEU A 59 -8.02 -18.75 2.52
C LEU A 59 -6.75 -18.24 1.84
N LEU A 60 -5.93 -17.50 2.60
CA LEU A 60 -4.75 -16.78 2.09
C LEU A 60 -3.42 -17.50 2.36
N ASP A 61 -3.49 -18.62 3.08
CA ASP A 61 -2.33 -19.34 3.60
C ASP A 61 -1.40 -19.79 2.46
N GLY A 62 -0.09 -19.64 2.65
CA GLY A 62 0.93 -20.01 1.66
C GLY A 62 1.01 -21.51 1.39
N HIS A 63 1.60 -21.89 0.27
CA HIS A 63 1.93 -23.27 -0.08
C HIS A 63 3.42 -23.35 -0.40
N THR A 64 4.20 -23.90 0.53
CA THR A 64 5.66 -23.94 0.46
C THR A 64 6.15 -25.38 0.54
N ARG A 65 7.41 -25.63 0.18
CA ARG A 65 7.98 -26.98 0.32
C ARG A 65 8.15 -27.41 1.78
N ALA A 66 8.27 -26.45 2.70
CA ALA A 66 8.45 -26.71 4.12
C ALA A 66 7.11 -26.91 4.84
N ASP A 67 6.05 -26.27 4.37
CA ASP A 67 4.70 -26.31 4.91
C ASP A 67 3.67 -26.16 3.77
N ASP A 68 2.84 -27.18 3.59
CA ASP A 68 1.77 -27.23 2.59
C ASP A 68 0.61 -26.27 2.90
N GLY A 69 0.55 -25.77 4.13
CA GLY A 69 -0.44 -24.80 4.63
C GLY A 69 -1.84 -25.38 4.84
N TRP A 70 -2.10 -26.66 4.57
CA TRP A 70 -3.45 -27.24 4.65
C TRP A 70 -3.99 -27.28 6.07
N GLN A 71 -3.12 -27.46 7.07
CA GLN A 71 -3.54 -27.39 8.47
C GLN A 71 -4.06 -25.99 8.84
N LEU A 72 -3.36 -24.94 8.40
CA LEU A 72 -3.74 -23.57 8.68
C LEU A 72 -5.05 -23.21 7.95
N ARG A 73 -5.18 -23.64 6.69
CA ARG A 73 -6.43 -23.52 5.91
C ARG A 73 -7.61 -24.19 6.60
N ALA A 74 -7.43 -25.37 7.18
CA ALA A 74 -8.49 -26.09 7.90
C ALA A 74 -8.94 -25.31 9.15
N ASN A 75 -7.99 -24.79 9.92
CA ASN A 75 -8.29 -23.98 11.10
C ASN A 75 -9.01 -22.68 10.73
N ASN A 76 -8.50 -21.97 9.73
CA ASN A 76 -9.09 -20.72 9.25
C ASN A 76 -10.51 -20.93 8.70
N LEU A 77 -10.73 -22.02 7.96
CA LEU A 77 -12.05 -22.39 7.46
C LEU A 77 -13.03 -22.69 8.60
N ALA A 78 -12.60 -23.41 9.64
CA ALA A 78 -13.45 -23.70 10.80
C ALA A 78 -13.82 -22.43 11.58
N VAL A 79 -12.86 -21.50 11.76
CA VAL A 79 -13.10 -20.19 12.38
C VAL A 79 -14.07 -19.36 11.53
N ASP A 80 -13.88 -19.32 10.21
CA ASP A 80 -14.79 -18.63 9.30
C ASP A 80 -16.22 -19.18 9.37
N TRP A 81 -16.36 -20.51 9.38
CA TRP A 81 -17.65 -21.16 9.55
C TRP A 81 -18.31 -20.85 10.89
N GLY A 82 -17.54 -20.83 11.99
CA GLY A 82 -18.05 -20.45 13.31
C GLY A 82 -18.70 -19.07 13.32
N ARG A 83 -18.03 -18.07 12.73
CA ARG A 83 -18.58 -16.70 12.59
C ARG A 83 -19.87 -16.68 11.76
N ARG A 84 -19.96 -17.52 10.72
CA ARG A 84 -21.16 -17.63 9.89
C ARG A 84 -22.32 -18.27 10.64
N VAL A 85 -22.07 -19.33 11.41
CA VAL A 85 -23.09 -19.95 12.28
C VAL A 85 -23.68 -18.92 13.23
N GLU A 86 -22.84 -18.11 13.88
CA GLU A 86 -23.29 -17.02 14.76
C GLU A 86 -24.10 -15.96 14.01
N ALA A 87 -23.69 -15.57 12.80
CA ALA A 87 -24.40 -14.60 11.98
C ALA A 87 -25.78 -15.14 11.52
N PHE A 88 -25.86 -16.39 11.08
CA PHE A 88 -27.12 -17.02 10.67
C PHE A 88 -28.08 -17.19 11.86
N ALA A 89 -27.56 -17.52 13.04
CA ALA A 89 -28.37 -17.64 14.26
C ALA A 89 -29.08 -16.31 14.61
N LYS A 90 -28.43 -15.16 14.37
CA LYS A 90 -29.05 -13.83 14.57
C LYS A 90 -30.24 -13.59 13.63
N GLU A 91 -30.23 -14.21 12.45
CA GLU A 91 -31.30 -14.15 11.45
C GLU A 91 -32.32 -15.30 11.61
N GLY A 92 -32.24 -16.08 12.69
CA GLY A 92 -33.15 -17.20 12.97
C GLY A 92 -32.90 -18.46 12.13
N VAL A 93 -31.74 -18.57 11.49
CA VAL A 93 -31.32 -19.75 10.73
C VAL A 93 -30.28 -20.53 11.53
N GLU A 94 -30.65 -21.71 12.04
CA GLU A 94 -29.71 -22.56 12.78
C GLU A 94 -28.85 -23.40 11.82
N GLN A 95 -27.59 -23.01 11.66
CA GLN A 95 -26.56 -23.81 10.99
C GLN A 95 -25.87 -24.72 12.01
N GLY A 96 -25.46 -25.93 11.61
CA GLY A 96 -24.75 -26.83 12.51
C GLY A 96 -23.30 -26.37 12.76
N PRO A 97 -22.74 -26.61 13.97
CA PRO A 97 -21.36 -26.28 14.26
C PRO A 97 -20.40 -27.19 13.48
N ALA A 98 -19.26 -26.64 13.06
CA ALA A 98 -18.14 -27.44 12.54
C ALA A 98 -16.85 -27.00 13.26
N TRP A 99 -16.12 -27.98 13.78
CA TRP A 99 -14.82 -27.78 14.43
C TRP A 99 -13.75 -28.53 13.65
N ALA A 100 -12.56 -27.97 13.57
CA ALA A 100 -11.40 -28.68 13.03
C ALA A 100 -11.15 -29.92 13.89
N GLN A 101 -11.17 -31.11 13.29
CA GLN A 101 -11.03 -32.35 14.05
C GLN A 101 -9.64 -32.50 14.67
N GLN A 102 -9.61 -32.80 15.97
CA GLN A 102 -8.37 -33.16 16.66
C GLN A 102 -7.87 -34.52 16.14
N GLY A 103 -6.66 -34.55 15.59
CA GLY A 103 -5.94 -35.78 15.23
C GLY A 103 -5.76 -36.04 13.73
N LEU A 104 -6.45 -35.30 12.84
CA LEU A 104 -6.19 -35.31 11.40
C LEU A 104 -5.50 -34.00 11.00
N SER A 105 -4.41 -34.10 10.26
CA SER A 105 -3.62 -32.94 9.82
C SER A 105 -3.40 -32.90 8.31
N GLY A 106 -2.93 -31.74 7.82
CA GLY A 106 -2.67 -31.52 6.40
C GLY A 106 -3.93 -31.61 5.54
N LEU A 107 -3.77 -32.07 4.30
CA LEU A 107 -4.85 -32.16 3.30
C LEU A 107 -6.07 -32.96 3.78
N ALA A 108 -5.84 -34.09 4.49
CA ALA A 108 -6.92 -34.93 5.00
C ALA A 108 -7.73 -34.25 6.11
N GLY A 109 -7.06 -33.50 6.99
CA GLY A 109 -7.72 -32.67 8.01
C GLY A 109 -8.57 -31.57 7.38
N PHE A 110 -8.06 -30.94 6.31
CA PHE A 110 -8.80 -29.95 5.53
C PHE A 110 -10.06 -30.56 4.87
N ALA A 111 -9.92 -31.65 4.11
CA ALA A 111 -11.04 -32.34 3.45
C ALA A 111 -12.13 -32.78 4.45
N THR A 112 -11.71 -33.26 5.62
CA THR A 112 -12.63 -33.64 6.71
C THR A 112 -13.39 -32.43 7.24
N THR A 113 -12.71 -31.30 7.43
CA THR A 113 -13.33 -30.05 7.89
C THR A 113 -14.39 -29.55 6.91
N VAL A 114 -14.08 -29.54 5.61
CA VAL A 114 -15.04 -29.19 4.55
C VAL A 114 -16.24 -30.14 4.57
N THR A 115 -16.00 -31.45 4.68
CA THR A 115 -17.06 -32.47 4.74
C THR A 115 -18.00 -32.25 5.93
N LEU A 116 -17.46 -31.91 7.10
CA LEU A 116 -18.26 -31.63 8.30
C LEU A 116 -19.13 -30.38 8.10
N ILE A 117 -18.57 -29.32 7.50
CA ILE A 117 -19.32 -28.10 7.18
C ILE A 117 -20.48 -28.43 6.22
N LEU A 118 -20.20 -29.13 5.12
CA LEU A 118 -21.22 -29.50 4.12
C LEU A 118 -22.36 -30.34 4.71
N ARG A 119 -22.06 -31.21 5.69
CA ARG A 119 -23.06 -32.02 6.41
C ARG A 119 -23.86 -31.20 7.42
N ALA A 120 -23.25 -30.19 8.01
CA ALA A 120 -23.87 -29.31 8.99
C ALA A 120 -24.70 -28.17 8.36
N MET A 121 -24.50 -27.92 7.07
CA MET A 121 -25.23 -26.92 6.29
C MET A 121 -26.72 -27.22 6.16
N VAL A 122 -27.52 -26.19 6.43
CA VAL A 122 -28.97 -26.17 6.25
C VAL A 122 -29.34 -25.12 5.19
N ALA A 123 -30.46 -25.35 4.49
CA ALA A 123 -31.03 -24.39 3.55
C ALA A 123 -31.14 -22.98 4.17
N PRO A 124 -30.91 -21.89 3.39
CA PRO A 124 -30.83 -21.85 1.93
C PRO A 124 -29.43 -22.13 1.35
N LEU A 125 -28.45 -22.53 2.16
CA LEU A 125 -27.11 -22.87 1.66
C LEU A 125 -27.10 -24.23 0.98
N GLU A 126 -26.60 -24.26 -0.25
CA GLU A 126 -26.53 -25.45 -1.09
C GLU A 126 -25.10 -26.00 -1.20
N GLY A 127 -24.07 -25.20 -0.92
CA GLY A 127 -22.67 -25.65 -0.98
C GLY A 127 -21.64 -24.64 -0.51
N LEU A 128 -20.40 -24.88 -0.92
CA LEU A 128 -19.24 -24.01 -0.65
C LEU A 128 -18.55 -23.60 -1.95
N VAL A 129 -18.05 -22.37 -1.99
CA VAL A 129 -17.08 -21.90 -2.97
C VAL A 129 -15.81 -21.52 -2.22
N ILE A 130 -14.83 -22.41 -2.15
CA ILE A 130 -13.61 -22.15 -1.40
C ILE A 130 -12.65 -21.34 -2.28
N VAL A 131 -12.32 -20.12 -1.82
CA VAL A 131 -11.36 -19.24 -2.49
C VAL A 131 -9.97 -19.48 -1.90
N LEU A 132 -9.14 -20.21 -2.63
CA LEU A 132 -7.73 -20.42 -2.33
C LEU A 132 -6.90 -19.32 -3.01
N ALA A 133 -6.31 -18.44 -2.22
CA ALA A 133 -5.45 -17.38 -2.71
C ALA A 133 -4.12 -17.30 -1.93
N PRO A 134 -3.25 -18.33 -2.07
CA PRO A 134 -2.00 -18.40 -1.31
C PRO A 134 -1.14 -17.17 -1.59
N GLY A 135 -0.62 -16.54 -0.54
CA GLY A 135 0.31 -15.40 -0.69
C GLY A 135 1.65 -15.78 -1.34
N VAL A 136 2.05 -17.04 -1.19
CA VAL A 136 3.29 -17.62 -1.74
C VAL A 136 2.99 -19.04 -2.23
N ILE A 137 3.53 -19.42 -3.39
CA ILE A 137 3.48 -20.79 -3.93
C ILE A 137 4.88 -21.16 -4.42
N GLU A 138 5.51 -22.15 -3.80
CA GLU A 138 6.85 -22.63 -4.20
C GLU A 138 6.80 -23.87 -5.11
N ASP A 139 5.70 -24.64 -5.05
CA ASP A 139 5.51 -25.87 -5.82
C ASP A 139 4.08 -25.97 -6.36
N VAL A 140 3.90 -25.49 -7.61
CA VAL A 140 2.60 -25.54 -8.30
C VAL A 140 2.16 -26.97 -8.60
N ALA A 141 3.10 -27.90 -8.82
CA ALA A 141 2.76 -29.28 -9.15
C ALA A 141 2.20 -30.02 -7.94
N ALA A 142 2.81 -29.85 -6.76
CA ALA A 142 2.28 -30.40 -5.52
C ALA A 142 0.88 -29.85 -5.20
N LEU A 143 0.69 -28.52 -5.28
CA LEU A 143 -0.63 -27.89 -5.07
C LEU A 143 -1.68 -28.40 -6.07
N GLN A 144 -1.29 -28.62 -7.32
CA GLN A 144 -2.15 -29.19 -8.35
C GLN A 144 -2.62 -30.60 -7.99
N ASP A 145 -1.70 -31.48 -7.59
CA ASP A 145 -2.01 -32.88 -7.26
C ASP A 145 -2.93 -32.98 -6.03
N GLU A 146 -2.71 -32.12 -5.04
CA GLU A 146 -3.55 -32.00 -3.85
C GLU A 146 -4.95 -31.47 -4.18
N LEU A 147 -5.07 -30.48 -5.06
CA LEU A 147 -6.36 -29.99 -5.54
C LEU A 147 -7.12 -31.03 -6.36
N MET A 148 -6.42 -31.80 -7.21
CA MET A 148 -7.03 -32.93 -7.93
C MET A 148 -7.56 -33.98 -6.96
N ALA A 149 -6.86 -34.26 -5.86
CA ALA A 149 -7.32 -35.17 -4.82
C ALA A 149 -8.61 -34.66 -4.15
N LEU A 150 -8.70 -33.36 -3.84
CA LEU A 150 -9.91 -32.75 -3.26
C LEU A 150 -11.10 -32.77 -4.23
N LEU A 151 -10.87 -32.44 -5.51
CA LEU A 151 -11.91 -32.46 -6.55
C LEU A 151 -12.42 -33.87 -6.84
N SER A 152 -11.61 -34.89 -6.59
CA SER A 152 -11.99 -36.29 -6.78
C SER A 152 -12.74 -36.90 -5.58
N GLU A 153 -12.84 -36.18 -4.45
CA GLU A 153 -13.48 -36.67 -3.23
C GLU A 153 -15.01 -36.54 -3.31
N PRO A 154 -15.78 -37.65 -3.32
CA PRO A 154 -17.23 -37.59 -3.47
C PRO A 154 -17.93 -36.82 -2.34
N ALA A 155 -17.36 -36.82 -1.13
CA ALA A 155 -17.90 -36.06 -0.01
C ALA A 155 -17.87 -34.54 -0.23
N LEU A 156 -17.08 -34.06 -1.21
CA LEU A 156 -16.89 -32.65 -1.54
C LEU A 156 -17.61 -32.25 -2.84
N GLU A 157 -18.54 -33.06 -3.36
CA GLU A 157 -19.26 -32.77 -4.63
C GLU A 157 -20.02 -31.43 -4.62
N ARG A 158 -20.40 -30.93 -3.44
CA ARG A 158 -21.07 -29.63 -3.23
C ARG A 158 -20.08 -28.47 -3.05
N CYS A 159 -18.79 -28.72 -3.25
CA CYS A 159 -17.73 -27.73 -3.13
C CYS A 159 -17.20 -27.35 -4.52
N ARG A 160 -17.12 -26.05 -4.77
CA ARG A 160 -16.49 -25.45 -5.94
C ARG A 160 -15.28 -24.64 -5.49
N TRP A 161 -14.36 -24.37 -6.39
CA TRP A 161 -13.05 -23.83 -6.04
C TRP A 161 -12.74 -22.59 -6.85
N VAL A 162 -12.17 -21.59 -6.21
CA VAL A 162 -11.51 -20.47 -6.89
C VAL A 162 -10.03 -20.54 -6.52
N LEU A 163 -9.15 -20.66 -7.50
CA LEU A 163 -7.70 -20.67 -7.29
C LEU A 163 -7.11 -19.39 -7.86
N LEU A 164 -6.60 -18.52 -6.98
CA LEU A 164 -5.92 -17.28 -7.37
C LEU A 164 -4.41 -17.47 -7.38
N LEU A 165 -3.82 -17.40 -8.57
CA LEU A 165 -2.39 -17.53 -8.82
C LEU A 165 -1.77 -16.20 -9.23
N ASP A 166 -0.48 -16.03 -8.91
CA ASP A 166 0.33 -15.00 -9.56
C ASP A 166 0.45 -15.33 -11.07
N HIS A 167 0.26 -14.34 -11.94
CA HIS A 167 0.36 -14.52 -13.38
C HIS A 167 1.74 -15.04 -13.82
N GLN A 168 2.81 -14.76 -13.06
CA GLN A 168 4.15 -15.26 -13.36
C GLN A 168 4.31 -16.77 -13.09
N LEU A 169 3.42 -17.38 -12.31
CA LEU A 169 3.45 -18.81 -12.04
C LEU A 169 2.94 -19.61 -13.25
N PRO A 170 3.50 -20.81 -13.50
CA PRO A 170 2.99 -21.70 -14.54
C PRO A 170 1.55 -22.13 -14.22
N LEU A 171 0.69 -22.22 -15.24
CA LEU A 171 -0.64 -22.80 -15.06
C LEU A 171 -0.56 -24.30 -14.68
N PRO A 172 -1.43 -24.78 -13.78
CA PRO A 172 -1.56 -26.19 -13.44
C PRO A 172 -2.24 -26.98 -14.57
N ARG A 173 -1.48 -27.31 -15.62
CA ARG A 173 -2.00 -27.91 -16.86
C ARG A 173 -2.73 -29.22 -16.63
N ALA A 174 -2.22 -30.13 -15.80
CA ALA A 174 -2.86 -31.43 -15.64
C ALA A 174 -4.25 -31.32 -14.99
N LEU A 175 -4.41 -30.38 -14.05
CA LEU A 175 -5.71 -30.06 -13.45
C LEU A 175 -6.67 -29.46 -14.48
N ILE A 176 -6.21 -28.51 -15.28
CA ILE A 176 -7.01 -27.87 -16.34
C ILE A 176 -7.46 -28.92 -17.37
N ASP A 177 -6.52 -29.76 -17.84
CA ASP A 177 -6.78 -30.78 -18.83
C ASP A 177 -7.73 -31.87 -18.30
N ASN A 178 -7.67 -32.19 -17.00
CA ASN A 178 -8.56 -33.15 -16.35
C ASN A 178 -10.00 -32.64 -16.25
N LEU A 179 -10.20 -31.37 -15.90
CA LEU A 179 -11.54 -30.77 -15.77
C LEU A 179 -12.15 -30.43 -17.13
N GLY A 180 -11.32 -29.98 -18.08
CA GLY A 180 -11.76 -29.49 -19.38
C GLY A 180 -12.46 -28.12 -19.32
N PRO A 181 -12.77 -27.52 -20.47
CA PRO A 181 -13.32 -26.16 -20.56
C PRO A 181 -14.76 -26.04 -20.03
N GLU A 182 -15.48 -27.15 -19.87
CA GLU A 182 -16.86 -27.16 -19.38
C GLU A 182 -16.96 -27.07 -17.85
N ARG A 183 -15.89 -27.44 -17.13
CA ARG A 183 -15.84 -27.45 -15.66
C ARG A 183 -14.78 -26.50 -15.09
N CYS A 184 -13.93 -25.93 -15.93
CA CYS A 184 -12.86 -25.01 -15.55
C CYS A 184 -12.97 -23.68 -16.30
N LEU A 185 -13.10 -22.58 -15.56
CA LEU A 185 -13.03 -21.21 -16.08
C LEU A 185 -11.65 -20.63 -15.80
N ILE A 186 -11.01 -20.00 -16.78
CA ILE A 186 -9.72 -19.35 -16.63
C ILE A 186 -9.86 -17.87 -16.94
N THR A 187 -9.44 -17.02 -16.00
CA THR A 187 -9.46 -15.56 -16.16
C THR A 187 -8.07 -14.99 -15.93
N ASP A 188 -7.54 -14.25 -16.91
CA ASP A 188 -6.32 -13.47 -16.76
C ASP A 188 -6.68 -12.02 -16.40
N CYS A 189 -6.41 -11.64 -15.15
CA CYS A 189 -6.60 -10.29 -14.62
C CYS A 189 -5.23 -9.62 -14.46
N VAL A 190 -4.69 -9.14 -15.58
CA VAL A 190 -3.34 -8.57 -15.69
C VAL A 190 -3.40 -7.21 -16.33
N VAL A 191 -2.59 -6.26 -15.84
CA VAL A 191 -2.42 -4.96 -16.47
C VAL A 191 -1.62 -5.15 -17.76
N ASP A 192 -2.22 -4.76 -18.88
CA ASP A 192 -1.48 -4.66 -20.14
C ASP A 192 -0.55 -3.44 -20.10
N ASP A 193 0.77 -3.70 -20.10
CA ASP A 193 1.81 -2.67 -20.11
C ASP A 193 1.70 -1.72 -21.31
N GLU A 194 1.25 -2.20 -22.47
CA GLU A 194 1.11 -1.35 -23.65
C GLU A 194 -0.09 -0.40 -23.50
N THR A 195 -1.23 -0.92 -23.08
CA THR A 195 -2.41 -0.09 -22.76
C THR A 195 -2.15 0.83 -21.57
N GLN A 196 -1.37 0.42 -20.57
CA GLN A 196 -0.95 1.27 -19.46
C GLN A 196 -0.08 2.42 -19.98
N ARG A 197 0.88 2.14 -20.87
CA ARG A 197 1.68 3.19 -21.53
C ARG A 197 0.80 4.15 -22.34
N ARG A 198 -0.17 3.64 -23.09
CA ARG A 198 -1.12 4.48 -23.86
C ARG A 198 -1.99 5.33 -22.95
N ASP A 199 -2.54 4.75 -21.88
CA ASP A 199 -3.32 5.46 -20.86
C ASP A 199 -2.51 6.60 -20.25
N ILE A 200 -1.28 6.33 -19.83
CA ILE A 200 -0.41 7.34 -19.22
C ILE A 200 0.02 8.37 -20.26
N THR A 201 0.33 7.97 -21.49
CA THR A 201 0.63 8.89 -22.60
C THR A 201 -0.58 9.79 -22.91
N ALA A 202 -1.80 9.25 -22.86
CA ALA A 202 -3.02 10.03 -23.02
C ALA A 202 -3.25 11.00 -21.85
N MET A 203 -2.90 10.61 -20.62
CA MET A 203 -2.92 11.49 -19.45
C MET A 203 -1.85 12.60 -19.50
N LEU A 204 -0.72 12.32 -20.14
CA LEU A 204 0.41 13.24 -20.36
C LEU A 204 0.20 14.15 -21.57
N GLY A 205 -0.58 13.71 -22.55
CA GLY A 205 -1.02 14.53 -23.67
C GLY A 205 -1.71 15.78 -23.15
N ALA A 206 -1.47 16.92 -23.80
CA ALA A 206 -2.02 18.22 -23.41
C ALA A 206 -3.55 18.29 -23.54
N GLY A 207 -4.26 17.56 -22.69
CA GLY A 207 -5.68 17.76 -22.45
C GLY A 207 -5.83 19.03 -21.63
N ASN A 208 -6.56 20.01 -22.15
CA ASN A 208 -7.05 21.13 -21.36
C ASN A 208 -7.72 20.56 -20.09
N PRO A 209 -7.37 21.01 -18.87
CA PRO A 209 -8.00 20.53 -17.63
C PRO A 209 -9.53 20.61 -17.66
N ALA A 210 -10.10 21.50 -18.48
CA ALA A 210 -11.54 21.59 -18.76
C ALA A 210 -12.15 20.36 -19.46
N HIS A 211 -11.33 19.43 -19.96
CA HIS A 211 -11.77 18.21 -20.65
C HIS A 211 -11.68 16.95 -19.78
N PHE A 212 -11.15 17.05 -18.56
CA PHE A 212 -11.08 15.91 -17.65
C PHE A 212 -12.51 15.44 -17.32
N GLY A 213 -12.85 14.21 -17.70
CA GLY A 213 -14.19 13.63 -17.49
C GLY A 213 -15.24 13.99 -18.54
N THR A 214 -14.89 14.63 -19.66
CA THR A 214 -15.85 14.96 -20.73
C THR A 214 -15.60 14.11 -21.98
N ALA A 215 -16.66 13.52 -22.55
CA ALA A 215 -16.61 12.64 -23.72
C ALA A 215 -16.50 13.40 -25.06
N TRP A 216 -15.75 14.50 -25.10
CA TRP A 216 -15.59 15.30 -26.33
C TRP A 216 -14.40 14.80 -27.18
N PRO A 217 -14.51 14.86 -28.52
CA PRO A 217 -13.39 14.57 -29.40
C PRO A 217 -12.19 15.46 -29.07
N THR A 218 -10.99 14.87 -29.09
CA THR A 218 -9.73 15.58 -28.87
C THR A 218 -9.59 16.75 -29.84
N GLY A 219 -9.36 17.96 -29.30
CA GLY A 219 -9.18 19.18 -30.09
C GLY A 219 -10.47 19.95 -30.42
N VAL A 220 -11.65 19.47 -29.99
CA VAL A 220 -12.91 20.20 -30.15
C VAL A 220 -13.26 20.90 -28.85
N GLN A 221 -13.27 22.24 -28.89
CA GLN A 221 -13.75 23.04 -27.77
C GLN A 221 -15.28 22.92 -27.72
N PRO A 222 -15.88 22.43 -26.62
CA PRO A 222 -17.32 22.33 -26.52
C PRO A 222 -17.92 23.73 -26.66
N PRO A 223 -19.03 23.87 -27.40
CA PRO A 223 -19.72 25.16 -27.47
C PRO A 223 -20.14 25.56 -26.05
N PRO A 224 -19.98 26.85 -25.68
CA PRO A 224 -20.45 27.34 -24.38
C PRO A 224 -21.94 27.05 -24.23
N ARG A 225 -22.39 26.71 -23.01
CA ARG A 225 -23.84 26.60 -22.77
C ARG A 225 -24.47 27.96 -23.00
N VAL A 226 -25.72 27.97 -23.47
CA VAL A 226 -26.44 29.19 -23.86
C VAL A 226 -26.49 30.24 -22.73
N ASP A 227 -26.38 29.79 -21.47
CA ASP A 227 -26.41 30.63 -20.26
C ASP A 227 -25.08 30.63 -19.47
N ASP A 228 -23.98 30.11 -20.04
CA ASP A 228 -22.70 30.16 -19.33
C ASP A 228 -22.23 31.62 -19.19
N PRO A 229 -21.88 32.09 -17.98
CA PRO A 229 -21.31 33.42 -17.82
C PRO A 229 -20.01 33.53 -18.66
N PRO A 230 -19.72 34.71 -19.22
CA PRO A 230 -18.51 34.90 -20.00
C PRO A 230 -17.28 34.55 -19.16
N PRO A 231 -16.23 33.97 -19.76
CA PRO A 231 -15.03 33.59 -19.04
C PRO A 231 -14.47 34.80 -18.29
N LEU A 232 -14.21 34.62 -16.99
CA LEU A 232 -13.65 35.67 -16.14
C LEU A 232 -12.40 36.24 -16.80
N ALA A 233 -12.32 37.58 -16.88
CA ALA A 233 -11.12 38.21 -17.38
C ALA A 233 -9.91 37.76 -16.55
N ARG A 234 -8.76 37.58 -17.22
CA ARG A 234 -7.53 37.02 -16.61
C ARG A 234 -7.21 37.65 -15.25
N GLU A 235 -7.33 38.97 -15.15
CA GLU A 235 -7.09 39.71 -13.91
C GLU A 235 -8.03 39.30 -12.76
N HIS A 236 -9.33 39.19 -13.04
CA HIS A 236 -10.33 38.78 -12.05
C HIS A 236 -10.14 37.31 -11.63
N ARG A 237 -9.80 36.43 -12.58
CA ARG A 237 -9.47 35.03 -12.30
C ARG A 237 -8.22 34.92 -11.43
N ASP A 238 -7.15 35.60 -11.80
CA ASP A 238 -5.87 35.54 -11.10
C ASP A 238 -6.00 36.17 -9.70
N ALA A 239 -6.82 37.22 -9.54
CA ALA A 239 -7.18 37.78 -8.24
C ALA A 239 -7.98 36.80 -7.37
N ALA A 240 -8.98 36.10 -7.96
CA ALA A 240 -9.75 35.09 -7.26
C ALA A 240 -8.88 33.90 -6.82
N LEU A 241 -7.95 33.45 -7.67
CA LEU A 241 -7.01 32.37 -7.34
C LEU A 241 -6.07 32.78 -6.20
N LYS A 242 -5.50 33.99 -6.26
CA LYS A 242 -4.67 34.52 -5.16
C LYS A 242 -5.46 34.64 -3.87
N ALA A 243 -6.71 35.09 -3.91
CA ALA A 243 -7.58 35.17 -2.75
C ALA A 243 -7.89 33.77 -2.15
N ALA A 244 -7.92 32.74 -3.00
CA ALA A 244 -8.02 31.34 -2.59
C ALA A 244 -6.68 30.69 -2.21
N GLY A 245 -5.57 31.46 -2.18
CA GLY A 245 -4.24 30.93 -1.86
C GLY A 245 -3.58 30.12 -2.98
N VAL A 246 -4.14 30.11 -4.19
CA VAL A 246 -3.63 29.36 -5.34
C VAL A 246 -2.79 30.28 -6.22
N ASN A 247 -1.55 29.88 -6.52
CA ASN A 247 -0.71 30.63 -7.46
C ASN A 247 -1.30 30.53 -8.89
N PRO A 248 -1.70 31.65 -9.54
CA PRO A 248 -2.30 31.62 -10.88
C PRO A 248 -1.41 30.99 -11.96
N ALA A 249 -0.09 30.99 -11.77
CA ALA A 249 0.86 30.37 -12.68
C ALA A 249 0.60 28.86 -12.88
N LEU A 250 -0.01 28.19 -11.89
CA LEU A 250 -0.35 26.77 -11.97
C LEU A 250 -1.41 26.45 -13.04
N ILE A 251 -2.25 27.41 -13.43
CA ILE A 251 -3.27 27.19 -14.47
C ILE A 251 -2.62 26.94 -15.83
N GLU A 252 -1.60 27.73 -16.18
CA GLU A 252 -0.93 27.66 -17.49
C GLU A 252 0.28 26.71 -17.46
N GLY A 253 0.97 26.61 -16.32
CA GLY A 253 2.21 25.84 -16.17
C GLY A 253 2.06 24.48 -15.53
N GLY A 254 1.04 24.29 -14.70
CA GLY A 254 0.80 23.06 -13.95
C GLY A 254 0.73 21.81 -14.85
N PRO A 255 0.05 21.84 -16.01
CA PRO A 255 0.05 20.71 -16.94
C PRO A 255 1.44 20.37 -17.47
N LYS A 256 2.27 21.38 -17.79
CA LYS A 256 3.63 21.16 -18.31
C LYS A 256 4.58 20.61 -17.24
N ILE A 257 4.50 21.15 -16.02
CA ILE A 257 5.27 20.65 -14.86
C ILE A 257 4.88 19.20 -14.58
N ARG A 258 3.58 18.89 -14.54
CA ARG A 258 3.07 17.53 -14.33
C ARG A 258 3.55 16.58 -15.42
N ALA A 259 3.48 17.01 -16.68
CA ALA A 259 3.93 16.20 -17.80
C ALA A 259 5.43 15.87 -17.72
N ALA A 260 6.26 16.87 -17.36
CA ALA A 260 7.68 16.69 -17.18
C ALA A 260 8.01 15.75 -15.99
N VAL A 261 7.39 15.94 -14.83
CA VAL A 261 7.62 15.10 -13.63
C VAL A 261 7.19 13.65 -13.88
N LEU A 262 5.99 13.43 -14.42
CA LEU A 262 5.50 12.07 -14.68
C LEU A 262 6.27 11.41 -15.84
N GLY A 263 6.62 12.17 -16.88
CA GLY A 263 7.50 11.69 -17.94
C GLY A 263 8.88 11.28 -17.40
N ALA A 264 9.44 12.04 -16.45
CA ALA A 264 10.71 11.68 -15.81
C ALA A 264 10.61 10.36 -15.02
N ALA A 265 9.57 10.19 -14.22
CA ALA A 265 9.33 8.96 -13.48
C ALA A 265 9.17 7.74 -14.41
N MET A 266 8.45 7.90 -15.53
CA MET A 266 8.31 6.84 -16.54
C MET A 266 9.64 6.50 -17.21
N ALA A 267 10.38 7.51 -17.67
CA ALA A 267 11.68 7.31 -18.30
C ALA A 267 12.62 6.56 -17.34
N MET A 268 12.58 6.85 -16.04
CA MET A 268 13.35 6.12 -15.04
C MET A 268 12.90 4.66 -14.90
N LYS A 269 11.59 4.39 -14.84
CA LYS A 269 11.03 3.02 -14.80
C LYS A 269 11.45 2.19 -16.03
N GLU A 270 11.59 2.83 -17.18
CA GLU A 270 11.98 2.19 -18.45
C GLU A 270 13.50 2.10 -18.66
N GLY A 271 14.31 2.50 -17.67
CA GLY A 271 15.77 2.49 -17.79
C GLY A 271 16.36 3.62 -18.65
N ARG A 272 15.54 4.60 -19.07
CA ARG A 272 15.93 5.80 -19.81
C ARG A 272 16.36 6.93 -18.87
N GLY A 273 17.35 6.66 -18.03
CA GLY A 273 17.75 7.56 -16.94
C GLY A 273 18.21 8.96 -17.37
N THR A 274 18.89 9.10 -18.51
CA THR A 274 19.34 10.40 -19.03
C THR A 274 18.17 11.30 -19.43
N GLU A 275 17.14 10.72 -20.02
CA GLU A 275 15.90 11.41 -20.36
C GLU A 275 15.12 11.80 -19.09
N ALA A 276 15.08 10.91 -18.09
CA ALA A 276 14.47 11.22 -16.80
C ALA A 276 15.09 12.45 -16.13
N ILE A 277 16.43 12.55 -16.12
CA ILE A 277 17.15 13.75 -15.64
C ILE A 277 16.75 14.99 -16.45
N GLY A 278 16.68 14.87 -17.78
CA GLY A 278 16.31 15.99 -18.66
C GLY A 278 14.91 16.52 -18.37
N LEU A 279 13.93 15.63 -18.27
CA LEU A 279 12.53 15.97 -17.97
C LEU A 279 12.38 16.53 -16.55
N GLN A 280 13.04 15.94 -15.55
CA GLN A 280 12.96 16.44 -14.18
C GLN A 280 13.64 17.81 -14.02
N ARG A 281 14.72 18.07 -14.75
CA ARG A 281 15.35 19.39 -14.82
C ARG A 281 14.41 20.41 -15.47
N GLN A 282 13.76 20.05 -16.57
CA GLN A 282 12.75 20.90 -17.20
C GLN A 282 11.62 21.25 -16.23
N ALA A 283 11.15 20.30 -15.42
CA ALA A 283 10.15 20.57 -14.39
C ALA A 283 10.62 21.63 -13.37
N ALA A 284 11.85 21.48 -12.86
CA ALA A 284 12.44 22.43 -11.92
C ALA A 284 12.61 23.84 -12.52
N GLU A 285 13.07 23.93 -13.77
CA GLU A 285 13.22 25.20 -14.51
C GLU A 285 11.87 25.89 -14.76
N LEU A 286 10.82 25.12 -15.08
CA LEU A 286 9.47 25.64 -15.22
C LEU A 286 8.95 26.20 -13.89
N CYS A 287 9.15 25.49 -12.78
CA CYS A 287 8.77 25.98 -11.45
C CYS A 287 9.49 27.29 -11.12
N ALA A 288 10.80 27.38 -11.40
CA ALA A 288 11.60 28.59 -11.17
C ALA A 288 11.11 29.78 -12.02
N ALA A 289 10.89 29.57 -13.32
CA ALA A 289 10.41 30.61 -14.24
C ALA A 289 9.03 31.17 -13.85
N MET A 290 8.25 30.38 -13.11
CA MET A 290 6.90 30.72 -12.68
C MET A 290 6.80 31.20 -11.24
N GLY A 291 7.93 31.30 -10.52
CA GLY A 291 7.96 31.69 -9.11
C GLY A 291 7.27 30.68 -8.19
N LEU A 292 7.23 29.40 -8.56
CA LEU A 292 6.66 28.31 -7.77
C LEU A 292 7.75 27.68 -6.91
N THR A 293 8.28 28.43 -5.94
CA THR A 293 9.54 28.08 -5.27
C THR A 293 9.47 26.78 -4.46
N GLU A 294 8.36 26.48 -3.81
CA GLU A 294 8.19 25.20 -3.10
C GLU A 294 8.24 24.01 -4.07
N LEU A 295 7.52 24.10 -5.20
CA LEU A 295 7.56 23.06 -6.24
C LEU A 295 8.93 22.97 -6.92
N GLN A 296 9.66 24.08 -7.03
CA GLN A 296 11.03 24.09 -7.51
C GLN A 296 11.93 23.29 -6.58
N VAL A 297 11.88 23.54 -5.26
CA VAL A 297 12.66 22.81 -4.25
C VAL A 297 12.35 21.32 -4.32
N ILE A 298 11.07 20.93 -4.32
CA ILE A 298 10.64 19.53 -4.44
C ILE A 298 11.21 18.91 -5.74
N SER A 299 11.09 19.62 -6.86
CA SER A 299 11.56 19.13 -8.16
C SER A 299 13.08 18.96 -8.21
N GLN A 300 13.85 19.86 -7.59
CA GLN A 300 15.30 19.79 -7.49
C GLN A 300 15.76 18.64 -6.58
N THR A 301 15.06 18.41 -5.46
CA THR A 301 15.34 17.27 -4.57
C THR A 301 15.08 15.94 -5.28
N SER A 302 13.99 15.82 -6.05
CA SER A 302 13.75 14.64 -6.90
C SER A 302 14.79 14.48 -8.01
N LEU A 303 15.24 15.58 -8.64
CA LEU A 303 16.32 15.54 -9.63
C LEU A 303 17.63 15.00 -9.03
N ALA A 304 17.97 15.41 -7.81
CA ALA A 304 19.14 14.90 -7.10
C ALA A 304 19.03 13.39 -6.84
N ALA A 305 17.84 12.87 -6.52
CA ALA A 305 17.61 11.43 -6.38
C ALA A 305 17.89 10.68 -7.70
N TYR A 306 17.43 11.19 -8.84
CA TYR A 306 17.73 10.59 -10.16
C TYR A 306 19.22 10.66 -10.51
N LEU A 307 19.88 11.79 -10.24
CA LEU A 307 21.33 11.92 -10.41
C LEU A 307 22.08 10.88 -9.57
N SER A 308 21.71 10.71 -8.30
CA SER A 308 22.31 9.72 -7.41
C SER A 308 22.09 8.29 -7.91
N GLY A 309 20.86 7.95 -8.31
CA GLY A 309 20.52 6.62 -8.83
C GLY A 309 21.28 6.23 -10.11
N LEU A 310 21.80 7.20 -10.85
CA LEU A 310 22.64 7.01 -12.03
C LEU A 310 24.14 7.19 -11.75
N GLY A 311 24.54 7.19 -10.48
CA GLY A 311 25.94 7.29 -10.05
C GLY A 311 26.53 8.70 -10.06
N GLN A 312 25.76 9.74 -10.37
CA GLN A 312 26.20 11.14 -10.40
C GLN A 312 26.09 11.81 -9.01
N ARG A 313 26.54 11.11 -7.96
CA ARG A 313 26.45 11.57 -6.56
C ARG A 313 27.09 12.95 -6.29
N PRO A 314 28.26 13.31 -6.84
CA PRO A 314 28.81 14.65 -6.64
C PRO A 314 27.90 15.77 -7.14
N ALA A 315 27.29 15.59 -8.31
CA ALA A 315 26.34 16.55 -8.88
C ALA A 315 25.04 16.61 -8.05
N ALA A 316 24.56 15.47 -7.57
CA ALA A 316 23.40 15.40 -6.69
C ALA A 316 23.63 16.17 -5.37
N LYS A 317 24.78 15.99 -4.71
CA LYS A 317 25.11 16.71 -3.47
C LYS A 317 25.24 18.22 -3.69
N GLN A 318 25.88 18.63 -4.79
CA GLN A 318 25.95 20.06 -5.13
C GLN A 318 24.55 20.65 -5.29
N LEU A 319 23.68 19.99 -6.07
CA LEU A 319 22.32 20.43 -6.29
C LEU A 319 21.51 20.49 -4.98
N LEU A 320 21.63 19.50 -4.11
CA LEU A 320 20.95 19.51 -2.81
C LEU A 320 21.44 20.65 -1.92
N GLY A 321 22.75 20.92 -1.89
CA GLY A 321 23.31 22.06 -1.14
C GLY A 321 22.76 23.41 -1.62
N GLU A 322 22.68 23.60 -2.94
CA GLU A 322 22.03 24.79 -3.54
C GLU A 322 20.53 24.86 -3.19
N THR A 323 19.85 23.71 -3.20
CA THR A 323 18.40 23.59 -2.92
C THR A 323 18.07 23.86 -1.44
N VAL A 324 18.92 23.41 -0.51
CA VAL A 324 18.80 23.74 0.93
C VAL A 324 18.88 25.25 1.14
N ASN A 325 19.85 25.92 0.51
CA ASN A 325 19.99 27.37 0.61
C ASN A 325 18.77 28.10 0.06
N LEU A 326 18.20 27.62 -1.05
CA LEU A 326 16.97 28.17 -1.61
C LEU A 326 15.78 28.01 -0.65
N ALA A 327 15.57 26.80 -0.11
CA ALA A 327 14.48 26.52 0.82
C ALA A 327 14.58 27.39 2.09
N ARG A 328 15.79 27.48 2.65
CA ARG A 328 16.11 28.32 3.82
C ARG A 328 15.82 29.79 3.57
N ALA A 329 16.28 30.33 2.44
CA ALA A 329 16.07 31.74 2.08
C ALA A 329 14.58 32.11 1.95
N GLN A 330 13.72 31.12 1.70
CA GLN A 330 12.28 31.30 1.50
C GLN A 330 11.45 30.87 2.71
N GLY A 331 12.08 30.44 3.81
CA GLY A 331 11.37 29.95 5.01
C GLY A 331 10.61 28.65 4.79
N LEU A 332 10.99 27.83 3.79
CA LEU A 332 10.34 26.56 3.47
C LEU A 332 10.90 25.43 4.36
N HIS A 333 10.64 25.52 5.67
CA HIS A 333 11.25 24.67 6.71
C HIS A 333 11.07 23.16 6.49
N ARG A 334 9.85 22.72 6.12
CA ARG A 334 9.57 21.32 5.79
C ARG A 334 10.43 20.84 4.61
N SER A 335 10.47 21.61 3.53
CA SER A 335 11.24 21.26 2.33
C SER A 335 12.75 21.34 2.55
N GLU A 336 13.21 22.29 3.37
CA GLU A 336 14.60 22.39 3.81
C GLU A 336 15.01 21.10 4.54
N SER A 337 14.21 20.68 5.53
CA SER A 337 14.45 19.44 6.29
C SER A 337 14.51 18.19 5.40
N GLN A 338 13.54 18.02 4.49
CA GLN A 338 13.52 16.89 3.55
C GLN A 338 14.74 16.88 2.62
N THR A 339 15.18 18.05 2.16
CA THR A 339 16.36 18.18 1.30
C THR A 339 17.65 17.86 2.07
N LEU A 340 17.73 18.27 3.34
CA LEU A 340 18.84 17.93 4.25
C LEU A 340 18.89 16.43 4.56
N LEU A 341 17.75 15.75 4.72
CA LEU A 341 17.71 14.28 4.85
C LEU A 341 18.29 13.61 3.60
N ALA A 342 17.87 14.05 2.41
CA ALA A 342 18.42 13.52 1.16
C ALA A 342 19.94 13.74 1.07
N LEU A 343 20.43 14.91 1.48
CA LEU A 343 21.85 15.22 1.50
C LEU A 343 22.61 14.34 2.51
N GLY A 344 22.07 14.18 3.72
CA GLY A 344 22.63 13.30 4.74
C GLY A 344 22.75 11.85 4.27
N LEU A 345 21.74 11.34 3.57
CA LEU A 345 21.79 10.02 2.96
C LEU A 345 22.94 9.89 1.95
N LEU A 346 23.16 10.90 1.10
CA LEU A 346 24.25 10.86 0.12
C LEU A 346 25.64 10.88 0.79
N HIS A 347 25.82 11.67 1.86
CA HIS A 347 27.06 11.64 2.65
C HIS A 347 27.30 10.25 3.25
N ASN A 348 26.27 9.62 3.81
CA ASN A 348 26.38 8.27 4.37
C ASN A 348 26.79 7.24 3.30
N LEU A 349 26.16 7.30 2.12
CA LEU A 349 26.51 6.42 0.99
C LEU A 349 27.95 6.62 0.48
N ASP A 350 28.53 7.80 0.70
CA ASP A 350 29.93 8.11 0.38
C ASP A 350 30.90 7.72 1.50
N GLY A 351 30.40 7.16 2.61
CA GLY A 351 31.22 6.78 3.76
C GLY A 351 31.68 7.98 4.60
N ASP A 352 30.91 9.08 4.58
CA ASP A 352 31.16 10.29 5.37
C ASP A 352 30.08 10.44 6.48
N PRO A 353 30.20 9.67 7.57
CA PRO A 353 29.22 9.65 8.64
C PRO A 353 29.16 10.96 9.44
N GLU A 354 30.26 11.73 9.49
CA GLU A 354 30.29 13.02 10.19
C GLU A 354 29.45 14.06 9.46
N ALA A 355 29.66 14.24 8.15
CA ALA A 355 28.84 15.16 7.37
C ALA A 355 27.38 14.71 7.29
N SER A 356 27.14 13.39 7.26
CA SER A 356 25.79 12.82 7.28
C SER A 356 25.06 13.13 8.59
N ALA A 357 25.69 12.89 9.74
CA ALA A 357 25.13 13.22 11.04
C ALA A 357 24.85 14.72 11.16
N GLN A 358 25.77 15.58 10.69
CA GLN A 358 25.55 17.02 10.67
C GLN A 358 24.32 17.41 9.82
N ALA A 359 24.18 16.85 8.62
CA ALA A 359 23.03 17.12 7.76
C ALA A 359 21.70 16.69 8.41
N TYR A 360 21.67 15.56 9.13
CA TYR A 360 20.49 15.12 9.87
C TYR A 360 20.17 16.01 11.08
N VAL A 361 21.18 16.51 11.79
CA VAL A 361 20.99 17.52 12.87
C VAL A 361 20.42 18.82 12.31
N GLU A 362 20.94 19.31 11.19
CA GLU A 362 20.40 20.49 10.52
C GLU A 362 18.96 20.26 10.04
N SER A 363 18.69 19.05 9.50
CA SER A 363 17.34 18.66 9.08
C SER A 363 16.36 18.68 10.24
N ALA A 364 16.74 18.14 11.39
CA ALA A 364 15.89 18.09 12.58
C ALA A 364 15.54 19.49 13.07
N ARG A 365 16.52 20.40 13.09
CA ARG A 365 16.32 21.81 13.47
C ARG A 365 15.39 22.54 12.49
N ALA A 366 15.53 22.29 11.19
CA ALA A 366 14.63 22.85 10.19
C ALA A 366 13.19 22.32 10.38
N ALA A 367 13.01 21.02 10.65
CA ALA A 367 11.70 20.45 10.94
C ALA A 367 11.06 21.04 12.22
N GLU A 368 11.84 21.22 13.30
CA GLU A 368 11.34 21.88 14.52
C GLU A 368 10.90 23.33 14.27
N ALA A 369 11.69 24.09 13.49
CA ALA A 369 11.30 25.46 13.11
C ALA A 369 10.02 25.50 12.26
N GLY A 370 9.75 24.45 11.49
CA GLY A 370 8.55 24.28 10.69
C GLY A 370 7.34 23.70 11.44
N GLY A 371 7.48 23.30 12.70
CA GLY A 371 6.41 22.61 13.44
C GLY A 371 6.11 21.21 12.90
N GLU A 372 7.13 20.48 12.42
CA GLU A 372 7.01 19.14 11.82
C GLU A 372 7.62 18.08 12.77
N PRO A 373 6.94 17.70 13.87
CA PRO A 373 7.52 16.88 14.93
C PRO A 373 7.95 15.49 14.46
N GLN A 374 7.15 14.81 13.64
CA GLN A 374 7.50 13.48 13.12
C GLN A 374 8.81 13.50 12.32
N LEU A 375 8.99 14.53 11.49
CA LEU A 375 10.20 14.70 10.68
C LEU A 375 11.41 15.08 11.54
N ALA A 376 11.20 15.89 12.59
CA ALA A 376 12.24 16.23 13.56
C ALA A 376 12.71 15.00 14.36
N ILE A 377 11.77 14.19 14.87
CA ILE A 377 12.07 12.95 15.62
C ILE A 377 12.89 12.00 14.76
N GLU A 378 12.48 11.76 13.51
CA GLU A 378 13.19 10.88 12.58
C GLU A 378 14.60 11.40 12.27
N SER A 379 14.74 12.70 12.01
CA SER A 379 16.04 13.32 11.72
C SER A 379 16.99 13.24 12.92
N TRP A 380 16.51 13.51 14.14
CA TRP A 380 17.30 13.36 15.37
C TRP A 380 17.71 11.90 15.61
N ARG A 381 16.79 10.96 15.39
CA ARG A 381 17.08 9.53 15.52
C ARG A 381 18.16 9.09 14.54
N MET A 382 18.07 9.48 13.26
CA MET A 382 19.07 9.15 12.25
C MET A 382 20.45 9.73 12.60
N ALA A 383 20.51 10.97 13.10
CA ALA A 383 21.74 11.58 13.58
C ALA A 383 22.35 10.78 14.75
N GLY A 384 21.53 10.40 15.73
CA GLY A 384 21.97 9.60 16.88
C GLY A 384 22.48 8.22 16.49
N GLN A 385 21.79 7.56 15.56
CA GLN A 385 22.18 6.24 15.04
C GLN A 385 23.56 6.29 14.36
N LEU A 386 23.82 7.30 13.54
CA LEU A 386 25.12 7.47 12.90
C LEU A 386 26.22 7.75 13.92
N ALA A 387 25.98 8.68 14.85
CA ALA A 387 26.93 9.01 15.90
C ALA A 387 27.30 7.78 16.75
N ALA A 388 26.32 6.94 17.10
CA ALA A 388 26.55 5.69 17.83
C ALA A 388 27.39 4.69 17.02
N GLY A 389 27.15 4.60 15.71
CA GLY A 389 27.90 3.75 14.78
C GLY A 389 29.39 4.11 14.68
N ILE A 390 29.72 5.40 14.76
CA ILE A 390 31.10 5.90 14.79
C ILE A 390 31.67 6.12 16.20
N ARG A 391 30.98 5.60 17.23
CA ARG A 391 31.41 5.66 18.65
C ARG A 391 31.54 7.08 19.21
N GLN A 392 30.82 8.05 18.63
CA GLN A 392 30.62 9.37 19.22
C GLN A 392 29.44 9.32 20.21
N ASP A 393 29.63 8.58 21.30
CA ASP A 393 28.52 8.20 22.20
C ASP A 393 27.82 9.42 22.82
N GLN A 394 28.55 10.50 23.13
CA GLN A 394 27.93 11.73 23.64
C GLN A 394 27.01 12.38 22.60
N ALA A 395 27.45 12.48 21.34
CA ALA A 395 26.62 13.04 20.27
C ALA A 395 25.40 12.15 19.98
N ALA A 396 25.56 10.83 20.12
CA ALA A 396 24.44 9.89 20.01
C ALA A 396 23.42 10.12 21.13
N VAL A 397 23.87 10.21 22.38
CA VAL A 397 23.02 10.50 23.54
C VAL A 397 22.27 11.82 23.35
N ASP A 398 22.99 12.88 22.95
CA ASP A 398 22.40 14.20 22.75
C ASP A 398 21.32 14.14 21.66
N ALA A 399 21.59 13.52 20.52
CA ALA A 399 20.64 13.44 19.42
C ALA A 399 19.40 12.60 19.76
N PHE A 400 19.56 11.42 20.37
CA PHE A 400 18.40 10.62 20.79
C PHE A 400 17.59 11.33 21.89
N ALA A 401 18.25 12.02 22.82
CA ALA A 401 17.55 12.82 23.83
C ALA A 401 16.75 13.97 23.20
N GLN A 402 17.25 14.59 22.12
CA GLN A 402 16.48 15.58 21.37
C GLN A 402 15.24 14.94 20.70
N ALA A 403 15.36 13.76 20.10
CA ALA A 403 14.21 13.04 19.55
C ALA A 403 13.13 12.79 20.61
N LEU A 404 13.52 12.32 21.81
CA LEU A 404 12.61 12.08 22.92
C LEU A 404 12.01 13.37 23.50
N ARG A 405 12.76 14.47 23.52
CA ARG A 405 12.23 15.78 23.92
C ARG A 405 11.12 16.22 22.97
N VAL A 406 11.32 16.10 21.66
CA VAL A 406 10.29 16.47 20.67
C VAL A 406 9.07 15.58 20.84
N ALA A 407 9.28 14.26 20.98
CA ALA A 407 8.19 13.31 21.23
C ALA A 407 7.38 13.63 22.49
N GLY A 408 8.04 14.05 23.58
CA GLY A 408 7.37 14.42 24.83
C GLY A 408 6.48 15.67 24.75
N ALA A 409 6.53 16.42 23.65
CA ALA A 409 5.66 17.57 23.37
C ALA A 409 4.52 17.24 22.38
N CYS A 410 4.45 15.99 21.90
CA CYS A 410 3.47 15.54 20.91
C CYS A 410 2.34 14.74 21.58
N GLU A 411 1.23 14.60 20.86
CA GLU A 411 0.12 13.73 21.29
C GLU A 411 0.51 12.24 21.18
N PRO A 412 -0.04 11.35 22.02
CA PRO A 412 0.38 9.94 22.04
C PRO A 412 0.27 9.20 20.69
N ASP A 413 -0.77 9.47 19.88
CA ASP A 413 -0.91 8.88 18.53
C ASP A 413 0.19 9.36 17.57
N GLU A 414 0.62 10.62 17.68
CA GLU A 414 1.73 11.15 16.86
C GLU A 414 3.06 10.52 17.26
N VAL A 415 3.29 10.33 18.56
CA VAL A 415 4.49 9.67 19.10
C VAL A 415 4.55 8.22 18.62
N ARG A 416 3.43 7.50 18.68
CA ARG A 416 3.33 6.08 18.25
C ARG A 416 3.65 5.87 16.78
N ARG A 417 3.19 6.79 15.91
CA ARG A 417 3.45 6.74 14.45
C ARG A 417 4.83 7.27 14.07
N SER A 418 5.58 7.82 15.03
CA SER A 418 6.92 8.34 14.82
C SER A 418 7.99 7.29 15.13
N SER A 419 9.25 7.66 14.91
CA SER A 419 10.40 6.84 15.25
C SER A 419 10.91 7.04 16.69
N ALA A 420 10.10 7.65 17.57
CA ALA A 420 10.48 7.93 18.96
C ALA A 420 10.74 6.66 19.80
N PRO A 421 9.93 5.58 19.71
CA PRO A 421 10.21 4.34 20.44
C PRO A 421 11.57 3.76 20.06
N GLU A 422 11.92 3.81 18.77
CA GLU A 422 13.23 3.37 18.30
C GLU A 422 14.35 4.26 18.82
N ALA A 423 14.16 5.58 18.89
CA ALA A 423 15.15 6.48 19.50
C ALA A 423 15.38 6.16 21.00
N ALA A 424 14.33 5.81 21.75
CA ALA A 424 14.44 5.38 23.14
C ALA A 424 15.23 4.08 23.28
N ARG A 425 14.93 3.06 22.46
CA ARG A 425 15.66 1.79 22.44
C ARG A 425 17.13 1.97 22.09
N GLN A 426 17.43 2.79 21.07
CA GLN A 426 18.81 3.04 20.66
C GLN A 426 19.59 3.81 21.74
N LEU A 427 18.96 4.77 22.43
CA LEU A 427 19.56 5.44 23.58
C LEU A 427 19.83 4.46 24.73
N ALA A 428 18.88 3.55 25.01
CA ALA A 428 19.06 2.49 26.01
C ALA A 428 20.26 1.62 25.67
N ALA A 429 20.42 1.22 24.40
CA ALA A 429 21.56 0.46 23.93
C ALA A 429 22.89 1.22 24.09
N VAL A 430 22.91 2.54 23.94
CA VAL A 430 24.10 3.35 24.25
C VAL A 430 24.42 3.28 25.75
N TYR A 431 23.43 3.43 26.63
CA TYR A 431 23.63 3.34 28.08
C TYR A 431 24.04 1.95 28.58
N GLU A 432 23.52 0.87 27.98
CA GLU A 432 23.96 -0.50 28.26
C GLU A 432 25.47 -0.68 28.02
N ARG A 433 25.99 -0.13 26.91
CA ARG A 433 27.44 -0.18 26.62
C ARG A 433 28.29 0.53 27.67
N HIS A 434 27.71 1.47 28.42
CA HIS A 434 28.34 2.21 29.51
C HIS A 434 27.97 1.68 30.90
N LEU A 435 27.35 0.49 30.98
CA LEU A 435 26.96 -0.17 32.24
C LEU A 435 25.93 0.64 33.06
N MET A 436 25.14 1.48 32.40
CA MET A 436 24.08 2.29 33.00
C MET A 436 22.72 1.58 32.88
N HIS A 437 22.63 0.38 33.48
CA HIS A 437 21.49 -0.54 33.32
C HIS A 437 20.16 0.04 33.80
N ASP A 438 20.15 0.83 34.88
CA ASP A 438 18.91 1.42 35.40
C ASP A 438 18.32 2.45 34.43
N GLN A 439 19.18 3.29 33.83
CA GLN A 439 18.78 4.26 32.82
C GLN A 439 18.34 3.57 31.53
N ALA A 440 19.05 2.52 31.11
CA ALA A 440 18.67 1.73 29.94
C ALA A 440 17.31 1.04 30.14
N GLY A 441 17.10 0.40 31.29
CA GLY A 441 15.81 -0.22 31.64
C GLY A 441 14.65 0.76 31.63
N SER A 442 14.87 1.98 32.13
CA SER A 442 13.87 3.05 32.11
C SER A 442 13.49 3.48 30.68
N LEU A 443 14.46 3.50 29.76
CA LEU A 443 14.25 3.85 28.36
C LEU A 443 13.57 2.74 27.55
N TYR A 444 13.88 1.46 27.84
CA TYR A 444 13.14 0.35 27.25
C TYR A 444 11.67 0.38 27.67
N ALA A 445 11.40 0.56 28.97
CA ALA A 445 10.03 0.70 29.46
C ALA A 445 9.29 1.90 28.85
N MET A 446 10.00 3.01 28.61
CA MET A 446 9.45 4.17 27.91
C MET A 446 9.08 3.85 26.46
N ALA A 447 9.93 3.12 25.73
CA ALA A 447 9.64 2.69 24.36
C ALA A 447 8.40 1.79 24.30
N ASP A 448 8.33 0.80 25.21
CA ASP A 448 7.19 -0.12 25.30
C ASP A 448 5.89 0.65 25.62
N ALA A 449 5.94 1.64 26.52
CA ALA A 449 4.79 2.46 26.87
C ALA A 449 4.28 3.31 25.69
N MET A 450 5.17 3.82 24.83
CA MET A 450 4.78 4.55 23.62
C MET A 450 4.05 3.68 22.59
N GLU A 451 4.30 2.36 22.60
CA GLU A 451 3.71 1.39 21.67
C GLU A 451 2.46 0.69 22.26
N ALA A 452 2.36 0.53 23.58
CA ALA A 452 1.34 -0.30 24.25
C ALA A 452 -0.08 0.29 24.34
N GLU A 453 -0.31 1.55 23.98
CA GLU A 453 -1.64 2.19 24.09
C GLU A 453 -2.71 1.64 23.11
N ASP A 454 -2.35 0.75 22.17
CA ASP A 454 -3.31 0.05 21.30
C ASP A 454 -4.20 -0.96 22.07
N ALA A 455 -3.64 -1.69 23.05
CA ALA A 455 -4.40 -2.76 23.73
C ALA A 455 -5.55 -2.23 24.61
N LYS A 456 -5.44 -0.99 25.08
CA LYS A 456 -6.47 -0.35 25.92
C LYS A 456 -7.52 0.38 25.09
N ALA A 457 -7.13 1.05 24.01
CA ALA A 457 -8.07 1.73 23.12
C ALA A 457 -8.89 0.76 22.25
N GLU A 458 -8.33 -0.38 21.83
CA GLU A 458 -9.10 -1.45 21.17
C GLU A 458 -10.07 -2.13 22.14
N ALA A 459 -9.71 -2.27 23.42
CA ALA A 459 -10.60 -2.79 24.45
C ALA A 459 -11.73 -1.80 24.82
N GLU A 460 -11.43 -0.51 24.98
CA GLU A 460 -12.42 0.52 25.36
C GLU A 460 -13.34 0.93 24.19
N SER A 461 -12.87 0.86 22.94
CA SER A 461 -13.73 1.03 21.74
C SER A 461 -14.62 -0.19 21.47
N SER A 462 -14.22 -1.38 21.92
CA SER A 462 -15.08 -2.56 21.97
C SER A 462 -16.18 -2.44 23.04
N GLU A 463 -15.87 -1.90 24.23
CA GLU A 463 -16.85 -1.76 25.33
C GLU A 463 -17.82 -0.58 25.14
N THR A 464 -17.39 0.53 24.54
CA THR A 464 -18.25 1.70 24.30
C THR A 464 -19.22 1.52 23.13
N GLY A 465 -18.93 0.62 22.19
CA GLY A 465 -19.87 0.17 21.16
C GLY A 465 -21.02 -0.68 21.72
N GLU A 466 -20.81 -1.38 22.83
CA GLU A 466 -21.84 -2.20 23.50
C GLU A 466 -22.79 -1.33 24.34
N LEU A 467 -22.28 -0.33 25.06
CA LEU A 467 -23.10 0.52 25.94
C LEU A 467 -23.96 1.57 25.21
N ALA A 468 -23.63 1.93 23.96
CA ALA A 468 -24.44 2.87 23.18
C ALA A 468 -25.67 2.21 22.53
N SER A 469 -25.75 0.88 22.49
CA SER A 469 -26.91 0.16 21.95
C SER A 469 -28.02 -0.13 23.00
N ASP A 470 -27.73 0.08 24.28
CA ASP A 470 -28.61 -0.30 25.40
C ASP A 470 -29.31 0.90 26.07
N ALA A 471 -29.21 2.09 25.48
CA ALA A 471 -29.83 3.33 25.99
C ALA A 471 -30.86 3.96 25.04
N GLY A 472 -31.39 3.18 24.09
CA GLY A 472 -32.42 3.59 23.14
C GLY A 472 -33.62 2.65 23.14
N GLU A 473 -34.22 2.40 24.31
CA GLU A 473 -35.61 1.92 24.43
C GLU A 473 -36.62 3.07 24.32
#